data_AF-A0A952RYZ4-F1
#
_entry.id   AF-A0A952RYZ4-F1
#
_cell.length_a   1.000
_cell.length_b   1.000
_cell.length_c   1.000
_cell.angle_alpha   90.00
_cell.angle_beta   90.00
_cell.angle_gamma   90.00
#
_symmetry.space_group_name_H-M   'P 1'
#
loop_
_entity.id
_entity.type
_entity.pdbx_description
1 polymer ?
#
loop_
_entity_poly.entity_id
_entity_poly.type
_entity_poly.pdbx_seq_one_letter_code
_entity_poly.pdbx_strand_id
1 'polypeptide(L)'
;MNRFLRLFLGIAFVLAIFAFADGVLGQTANQAVVCSPGAKFQKPKDGNSIISFGVLNARAIELVKPEFSAAARAVNVSGRVTIGILIDPCGRVYEAKKVSGHPLLVSNSINAARRSSFSPVTLSGKPIWVQGIIVYNFRPTKANWLQIGYWSDSAASLNDFLPGQFLTVRRELALDRDVEGSINLDHVKPLIIELIRNDLISEQKSLWLFDTGRTLNQLARSEDAAALARLRELLSSAPQDISPQLKNLLTSLSESGNRSEIDERRRMIEDRMYGLGQ
;
A
#
# COMPACT_ATOMS: atom_id res chain seq x y z
N MET A 1 21.12 -28.83 102.32
CA MET A 1 22.40 -28.28 102.83
C MET A 1 23.46 -28.47 101.75
N ASN A 2 23.65 -27.46 100.91
CA ASN A 2 24.87 -27.23 100.12
C ASN A 2 24.85 -25.77 99.66
N ARG A 3 25.81 -25.02 100.20
CA ARG A 3 26.06 -23.59 99.95
C ARG A 3 27.10 -23.44 98.84
N PHE A 4 27.23 -22.21 98.34
CA PHE A 4 28.18 -21.71 97.33
C PHE A 4 27.72 -22.02 95.90
N LEU A 5 27.64 -21.07 94.97
CA LEU A 5 28.57 -19.97 94.70
C LEU A 5 27.88 -18.94 93.76
N ARG A 6 28.05 -17.64 94.07
CA ARG A 6 28.33 -16.47 93.19
C ARG A 6 28.04 -16.64 91.67
N LEU A 7 27.51 -15.71 90.88
CA LEU A 7 27.66 -14.25 90.82
C LEU A 7 26.97 -13.77 89.51
N PHE A 8 26.59 -12.48 89.47
CA PHE A 8 26.26 -11.63 88.31
C PHE A 8 24.93 -11.88 87.54
N LEU A 9 23.93 -10.98 87.62
CA LEU A 9 23.77 -9.74 86.81
C LEU A 9 23.53 -10.09 85.34
N GLY A 10 22.41 -9.86 84.67
CA GLY A 10 21.15 -9.20 84.98
C GLY A 10 20.29 -9.18 83.70
N ILE A 11 19.16 -8.48 83.79
CA ILE A 11 18.26 -8.08 82.70
C ILE A 11 17.17 -9.09 82.34
N ALA A 12 16.04 -8.89 83.02
CA ALA A 12 14.71 -9.21 82.54
C ALA A 12 14.43 -8.51 81.19
N PHE A 13 13.83 -9.22 80.24
CA PHE A 13 12.70 -8.65 79.51
C PHE A 13 11.75 -9.73 79.01
N VAL A 14 10.48 -9.45 79.27
CA VAL A 14 9.30 -10.31 79.24
C VAL A 14 8.82 -10.56 77.79
N LEU A 15 8.43 -11.83 77.56
CA LEU A 15 7.33 -12.34 76.71
C LEU A 15 6.42 -11.32 75.99
N ALA A 16 6.22 -11.51 74.68
CA ALA A 16 4.89 -11.38 74.05
C ALA A 16 4.81 -12.15 72.71
N ILE A 17 3.84 -13.04 72.65
CA ILE A 17 3.38 -13.86 71.51
C ILE A 17 2.35 -13.04 70.72
N PHE A 18 2.36 -13.09 69.39
CA PHE A 18 1.21 -13.37 68.49
C PHE A 18 1.45 -12.82 67.07
N ALA A 19 1.34 -13.76 66.11
CA ALA A 19 0.78 -13.64 64.75
C ALA A 19 0.87 -12.31 64.01
N PHE A 20 1.40 -12.33 62.78
CA PHE A 20 0.64 -11.93 61.60
C PHE A 20 1.29 -12.53 60.35
N ALA A 21 0.54 -13.42 59.70
CA ALA A 21 0.77 -13.77 58.31
C ALA A 21 0.32 -12.57 57.49
N ASP A 22 1.18 -12.06 56.62
CA ASP A 22 0.74 -11.32 55.44
C ASP A 22 1.63 -11.67 54.26
N GLY A 23 0.95 -12.10 53.21
CA GLY A 23 1.52 -12.78 52.07
C GLY A 23 2.42 -11.90 51.20
N VAL A 24 3.40 -12.56 50.60
CA VAL A 24 4.01 -12.09 49.35
C VAL A 24 3.16 -12.65 48.21
N LEU A 25 1.96 -12.09 48.03
CA LEU A 25 1.27 -12.10 46.74
C LEU A 25 1.42 -10.71 46.13
N GLY A 26 1.94 -10.66 44.91
CA GLY A 26 1.84 -9.47 44.07
C GLY A 26 3.18 -8.88 43.68
N GLN A 27 3.70 -9.35 42.55
CA GLN A 27 3.84 -8.51 41.36
C GLN A 27 4.29 -9.41 40.19
N THR A 28 3.39 -10.25 39.69
CA THR A 28 3.39 -10.49 38.25
C THR A 28 2.88 -9.19 37.64
N ALA A 29 3.82 -8.33 37.23
CA ALA A 29 3.54 -7.14 36.48
C ALA A 29 2.86 -7.52 35.16
N ASN A 30 1.54 -7.69 35.20
CA ASN A 30 0.69 -7.64 34.02
C ASN A 30 0.50 -6.16 33.71
N GLN A 31 1.59 -5.51 33.29
CA GLN A 31 1.55 -4.13 32.85
C GLN A 31 0.78 -4.09 31.53
N ALA A 32 -0.46 -3.61 31.60
CA ALA A 32 -1.17 -3.15 30.42
C ALA A 32 -0.30 -2.07 29.76
N VAL A 33 0.05 -2.29 28.50
CA VAL A 33 0.83 -1.30 27.74
C VAL A 33 -0.02 -0.06 27.56
N VAL A 34 0.37 1.03 28.22
CA VAL A 34 -0.32 2.32 28.12
C VAL A 34 0.18 3.03 26.87
N CYS A 35 -0.66 3.09 25.85
CA CYS A 35 -0.39 3.84 24.62
C CYS A 35 -0.61 5.34 24.84
N SER A 36 0.42 6.00 25.38
CA SER A 36 0.43 7.46 25.58
C SER A 36 1.21 8.16 24.45
N PRO A 37 0.85 9.40 24.03
CA PRO A 37 1.43 10.10 22.87
C PRO A 37 2.97 10.28 22.86
N GLY A 38 3.68 10.03 23.96
CA GLY A 38 5.14 10.10 24.05
C GLY A 38 5.86 8.80 24.40
N ALA A 39 5.16 7.68 24.59
CA ALA A 39 5.78 6.41 24.97
C ALA A 39 6.71 5.93 23.84
N LYS A 40 7.97 5.60 24.14
CA LYS A 40 8.91 5.00 23.18
C LYS A 40 9.10 3.53 23.53
N PHE A 41 8.73 2.62 22.63
CA PHE A 41 8.97 1.19 22.81
C PHE A 41 10.37 0.82 22.29
N GLN A 42 11.07 -0.06 23.00
CA GLN A 42 12.33 -0.62 22.53
C GLN A 42 12.05 -1.86 21.69
N LYS A 43 12.65 -1.93 20.50
CA LYS A 43 12.56 -3.10 19.63
C LYS A 43 13.05 -4.35 20.40
N PRO A 44 12.34 -5.49 20.35
CA PRO A 44 12.78 -6.71 21.00
C PRO A 44 14.14 -7.15 20.43
N LYS A 45 15.05 -7.55 21.31
CA LYS A 45 16.36 -8.11 20.91
C LYS A 45 16.20 -9.51 20.29
N ASP A 46 15.12 -10.18 20.63
CA ASP A 46 14.84 -11.56 20.30
C ASP A 46 13.73 -11.55 19.24
N GLY A 47 14.02 -12.00 18.02
CA GLY A 47 13.10 -11.94 16.88
C GLY A 47 11.78 -12.71 17.06
N ASN A 48 11.66 -13.51 18.12
CA ASN A 48 10.51 -14.37 18.42
C ASN A 48 9.22 -13.62 18.80
N SER A 49 9.26 -12.30 19.03
CA SER A 49 8.08 -11.51 19.38
C SER A 49 7.58 -10.58 18.26
N ILE A 50 8.08 -10.75 17.04
CA ILE A 50 7.64 -9.98 15.86
C ILE A 50 6.77 -10.89 14.97
N ILE A 51 5.52 -10.50 14.74
CA ILE A 51 4.62 -11.24 13.84
C ILE A 51 4.57 -10.56 12.47
N SER A 52 4.67 -11.35 11.39
CA SER A 52 4.59 -10.86 10.02
C SER A 52 3.16 -10.94 9.47
N PHE A 53 2.64 -9.83 8.96
CA PHE A 53 1.25 -9.70 8.47
C PHE A 53 1.13 -9.49 6.95
N GLY A 54 2.23 -9.54 6.20
CA GLY A 54 2.19 -9.29 4.75
C GLY A 54 1.80 -7.84 4.44
N VAL A 55 0.84 -7.64 3.55
CA VAL A 55 0.40 -6.29 3.12
C VAL A 55 -0.52 -5.64 4.16
N LEU A 56 -0.14 -4.46 4.63
CA LEU A 56 -0.80 -3.76 5.74
C LEU A 56 -1.72 -2.61 5.31
N ASN A 57 -1.80 -2.27 4.03
CA ASN A 57 -2.60 -1.14 3.53
C ASN A 57 -4.07 -1.14 4.03
N ALA A 58 -4.73 -2.30 4.06
CA ALA A 58 -6.13 -2.42 4.50
C ALA A 58 -6.32 -2.39 6.02
N ARG A 59 -5.23 -2.44 6.80
CA ARG A 59 -5.22 -2.44 8.27
C ARG A 59 -4.77 -1.10 8.86
N ALA A 60 -4.45 -0.13 8.02
CA ALA A 60 -4.10 1.21 8.45
C ALA A 60 -5.35 1.92 8.98
N ILE A 61 -5.22 2.56 10.14
CA ILE A 61 -6.23 3.52 10.63
C ILE A 61 -6.11 4.79 9.78
N GLU A 62 -4.87 5.25 9.58
CA GLU A 62 -4.55 6.37 8.72
C GLU A 62 -3.38 6.01 7.83
N LEU A 63 -3.65 5.91 6.52
CA LEU A 63 -2.62 5.70 5.51
C LEU A 63 -2.27 7.03 4.87
N VAL A 64 -1.17 7.62 5.31
CA VAL A 64 -0.68 8.88 4.76
C VAL A 64 -0.20 8.63 3.32
N LYS A 65 -0.72 9.42 2.38
CA LYS A 65 -0.29 9.38 0.97
C LYS A 65 1.04 10.13 0.82
N PRO A 66 2.05 9.54 0.16
CA PRO A 66 3.32 10.19 -0.09
C PRO A 66 3.18 11.34 -1.09
N GLU A 67 3.89 12.42 -0.81
CA GLU A 67 3.96 13.56 -1.72
C GLU A 67 4.73 13.20 -2.99
N PHE A 68 4.22 13.60 -4.16
CA PHE A 68 4.91 13.42 -5.42
C PHE A 68 5.83 14.62 -5.69
N SER A 69 7.14 14.42 -5.54
CA SER A 69 8.13 15.50 -5.66
C SER A 69 8.14 16.13 -7.06
N ALA A 70 8.48 17.42 -7.15
CA ALA A 70 8.57 18.13 -8.43
C ALA A 70 9.58 17.49 -9.38
N ALA A 71 10.71 17.00 -8.86
CA ALA A 71 11.71 16.26 -9.63
C ALA A 71 11.13 14.97 -10.22
N ALA A 72 10.40 14.18 -9.42
CA ALA A 72 9.80 12.94 -9.90
C ALA A 72 8.66 13.20 -10.91
N ARG A 73 7.93 14.31 -10.76
CA ARG A 73 6.95 14.78 -11.75
C ARG A 73 7.61 15.22 -13.06
N ALA A 74 8.73 15.95 -13.00
CA ALA A 74 9.44 16.46 -14.18
C ALA A 74 9.93 15.34 -15.11
N VAL A 75 10.35 14.21 -14.54
CA VAL A 75 10.78 13.02 -15.30
C VAL A 75 9.67 11.95 -15.41
N ASN A 76 8.42 12.28 -15.05
CA ASN A 76 7.25 11.38 -15.10
C ASN A 76 7.48 9.99 -14.46
N VAL A 77 8.23 9.96 -13.36
CA VAL A 77 8.55 8.71 -12.65
C VAL A 77 7.29 8.14 -12.01
N SER A 78 7.13 6.84 -12.15
CA SER A 78 5.92 6.13 -11.79
C SER A 78 6.23 4.68 -11.43
N GLY A 79 5.24 3.97 -10.91
CA GLY A 79 5.36 2.58 -10.51
C GLY A 79 5.09 2.33 -9.04
N ARG A 80 5.30 1.08 -8.64
CA ARG A 80 5.02 0.61 -7.28
C ARG A 80 6.23 0.81 -6.37
N VAL A 81 5.98 1.32 -5.17
CA VAL A 81 6.98 1.43 -4.10
C VAL A 81 6.51 0.57 -2.93
N THR A 82 7.32 -0.42 -2.57
CA THR A 82 7.06 -1.28 -1.43
C THR A 82 7.98 -0.89 -0.28
N ILE A 83 7.38 -0.54 0.85
CA ILE A 83 8.07 -0.14 2.07
C ILE A 83 7.80 -1.20 3.14
N GLY A 84 8.85 -1.83 3.64
CA GLY A 84 8.78 -2.70 4.80
C GLY A 84 8.70 -1.85 6.06
N ILE A 85 7.74 -2.14 6.92
CA ILE A 85 7.53 -1.42 8.18
C ILE A 85 7.55 -2.37 9.38
N LEU A 86 7.98 -1.83 10.51
CA LEU A 86 7.83 -2.42 11.82
C LEU A 86 6.95 -1.51 12.67
N ILE A 87 5.87 -2.06 13.19
CA ILE A 87 4.86 -1.38 13.99
C ILE A 87 5.07 -1.77 15.45
N ASP A 88 5.00 -0.76 16.32
CA ASP A 88 5.07 -0.93 17.77
C ASP A 88 3.77 -1.50 18.35
N PRO A 89 3.77 -1.96 19.62
CA PRO A 89 2.57 -2.48 20.30
C PRO A 89 1.39 -1.50 20.36
N CYS A 90 1.60 -0.21 20.08
CA CYS A 90 0.58 0.83 20.05
C CYS A 90 0.11 1.21 18.63
N GLY A 91 0.54 0.47 17.61
CA GLY A 91 0.08 0.72 16.24
C GLY A 91 0.83 1.83 15.51
N ARG A 92 1.95 2.34 16.04
CA ARG A 92 2.77 3.37 15.39
C ARG A 92 3.93 2.76 14.64
N VAL A 93 4.31 3.36 13.53
CA VAL A 93 5.46 2.89 12.73
C VAL A 93 6.77 3.24 13.44
N TYR A 94 7.47 2.21 13.91
CA TYR A 94 8.76 2.32 14.57
C TYR A 94 9.91 2.38 13.56
N GLU A 95 9.86 1.55 12.52
CA GLU A 95 10.89 1.45 11.49
C GLU A 95 10.23 1.38 10.12
N ALA A 96 10.81 2.07 9.13
CA ALA A 96 10.38 2.03 7.73
C ALA A 96 11.62 1.93 6.84
N LYS A 97 11.64 0.92 5.98
CA LYS A 97 12.74 0.59 5.07
C LYS A 97 12.22 0.33 3.67
N LYS A 98 12.98 0.78 2.68
CA LYS A 98 12.73 0.43 1.27
C LYS A 98 12.89 -1.08 1.08
N VAL A 99 11.88 -1.71 0.48
CA VAL A 99 12.01 -3.05 -0.12
C VAL A 99 12.27 -2.90 -1.61
N SER A 100 11.41 -2.18 -2.32
CA SER A 100 11.50 -1.93 -3.76
C SER A 100 10.93 -0.56 -4.14
N GLY A 101 11.26 -0.08 -5.34
CA GLY A 101 10.76 1.18 -5.88
C GLY A 101 11.85 2.14 -6.36
N HIS A 102 11.45 3.13 -7.16
CA HIS A 102 12.33 4.11 -7.77
C HIS A 102 12.94 5.07 -6.72
N PRO A 103 14.26 5.38 -6.77
CA PRO A 103 14.93 6.21 -5.76
C PRO A 103 14.25 7.57 -5.50
N LEU A 104 13.71 8.21 -6.55
CA LEU A 104 13.01 9.50 -6.44
C LEU A 104 11.66 9.45 -5.71
N LEU A 105 11.06 8.27 -5.56
CA LEU A 105 9.77 8.09 -4.87
C LEU A 105 9.94 7.56 -3.45
N VAL A 106 11.00 6.77 -3.22
CA VAL A 106 11.23 6.02 -1.97
C VAL A 106 11.32 6.91 -0.74
N SER A 107 12.04 8.03 -0.82
CA SER A 107 12.22 8.95 0.32
C SER A 107 10.88 9.50 0.82
N ASN A 108 10.01 9.94 -0.10
CA ASN A 108 8.68 10.43 0.26
C ASN A 108 7.76 9.31 0.76
N SER A 109 7.85 8.10 0.19
CA SER A 109 7.14 6.92 0.69
C SER A 109 7.54 6.51 2.09
N ILE A 110 8.84 6.56 2.44
CA ILE A 110 9.31 6.27 3.80
C ILE A 110 8.76 7.30 4.78
N ASN A 111 8.79 8.58 4.42
CA ASN A 111 8.26 9.65 5.27
C ASN A 111 6.75 9.51 5.51
N ALA A 112 5.99 9.16 4.47
CA ALA A 112 4.56 8.89 4.59
C ALA A 112 4.26 7.64 5.42
N ALA A 113 5.00 6.56 5.21
CA ALA A 113 4.87 5.34 5.99
C ALA A 113 5.11 5.60 7.49
N ARG A 114 6.13 6.40 7.84
CA ARG A 114 6.41 6.78 9.25
C ARG A 114 5.31 7.58 9.91
N ARG A 115 4.54 8.35 9.14
CA ARG A 115 3.40 9.14 9.63
C ARG A 115 2.09 8.36 9.66
N SER A 116 2.06 7.17 9.06
CA SER A 116 0.88 6.33 9.03
C SER A 116 0.67 5.64 10.38
N SER A 117 -0.59 5.36 10.71
CA SER A 117 -0.99 4.71 11.96
C SER A 117 -1.83 3.47 11.70
N PHE A 118 -1.72 2.48 12.58
CA PHE A 118 -2.32 1.16 12.45
C PHE A 118 -3.04 0.75 13.73
N SER A 119 -3.96 -0.20 13.62
CA SER A 119 -4.63 -0.75 14.79
C SER A 119 -3.63 -1.56 15.63
N PRO A 120 -3.54 -1.31 16.95
CA PRO A 120 -2.75 -2.13 17.86
C PRO A 120 -3.14 -3.60 17.74
N VAL A 121 -2.16 -4.48 17.57
CA VAL A 121 -2.38 -5.92 17.50
C VAL A 121 -2.00 -6.54 18.83
N THR A 122 -2.89 -7.38 19.37
CA THR A 122 -2.67 -8.11 20.61
C THR A 122 -2.67 -9.62 20.35
N LEU A 123 -1.78 -10.33 21.04
CA LEU A 123 -1.74 -11.79 21.10
C LEU A 123 -1.87 -12.20 22.57
N SER A 124 -2.88 -13.00 22.90
CA SER A 124 -3.17 -13.41 24.28
C SER A 124 -3.31 -12.22 25.25
N GLY A 125 -3.92 -11.13 24.80
CA GLY A 125 -4.10 -9.90 25.58
C GLY A 125 -2.84 -9.04 25.74
N LYS A 126 -1.70 -9.47 25.20
CA LYS A 126 -0.44 -8.71 25.22
C LYS A 126 -0.22 -8.06 23.85
N PRO A 127 0.05 -6.76 23.78
CA PRO A 127 0.32 -6.13 22.50
C PRO A 127 1.72 -6.49 22.02
N ILE A 128 1.83 -6.70 20.72
CA ILE A 128 3.00 -7.31 20.08
C ILE A 128 3.56 -6.41 18.99
N TRP A 129 4.79 -6.72 18.58
CA TRP A 129 5.42 -6.06 17.43
C TRP A 129 4.95 -6.71 16.14
N VAL A 130 4.67 -5.88 15.14
CA VAL A 130 4.15 -6.33 13.86
C VAL A 130 5.05 -5.87 12.73
N GLN A 131 5.49 -6.81 11.90
CA GLN A 131 6.18 -6.53 10.65
C GLN A 131 5.23 -6.69 9.47
N GLY A 132 5.35 -5.84 8.47
CA GLY A 132 4.65 -6.00 7.22
C GLY A 132 5.15 -5.05 6.14
N ILE A 133 4.38 -4.94 5.06
CA ILE A 133 4.71 -4.08 3.93
C ILE A 133 3.55 -3.13 3.63
N ILE A 134 3.89 -1.89 3.29
CA ILE A 134 2.98 -0.94 2.66
C ILE A 134 3.34 -0.87 1.17
N VAL A 135 2.31 -0.92 0.33
CA VAL A 135 2.44 -0.76 -1.12
C VAL A 135 1.86 0.59 -1.53
N TYR A 136 2.69 1.48 -2.05
CA TYR A 136 2.27 2.74 -2.67
C TYR A 136 2.33 2.63 -4.18
N ASN A 137 1.28 3.06 -4.88
CA ASN A 137 1.24 3.10 -6.33
C ASN A 137 1.33 4.55 -6.79
N PHE A 138 2.42 4.92 -7.47
CA PHE A 138 2.61 6.26 -8.02
C PHE A 138 2.21 6.29 -9.49
N ARG A 139 1.27 7.19 -9.79
CA ARG A 139 0.78 7.50 -11.13
C ARG A 139 1.49 8.78 -11.63
N PRO A 140 1.97 8.84 -12.87
CA PRO A 140 2.60 10.02 -13.45
C PRO A 140 1.53 11.10 -13.66
N THR A 141 1.96 12.35 -13.70
CA THR A 141 1.08 13.51 -13.85
C THR A 141 0.58 13.69 -15.29
N LYS A 142 1.23 13.05 -16.26
CA LYS A 142 0.76 12.95 -17.65
C LYS A 142 0.47 11.47 -17.96
N ALA A 143 -0.80 11.13 -18.16
CA ALA A 143 -1.16 9.79 -18.60
C ALA A 143 -1.01 9.68 -20.12
N ASN A 144 -0.44 8.56 -20.57
CA ASN A 144 -0.49 8.21 -21.99
C ASN A 144 -1.83 7.52 -22.32
N TRP A 145 -2.17 7.42 -23.61
CA TRP A 145 -3.45 6.86 -24.05
C TRP A 145 -3.75 5.44 -23.53
N LEU A 146 -2.71 4.61 -23.40
CA LEU A 146 -2.80 3.26 -22.83
C LEU A 146 -3.19 3.29 -21.35
N GLN A 147 -2.56 4.17 -20.57
CA GLN A 147 -2.87 4.38 -19.17
C GLN A 147 -4.27 4.93 -18.95
N ILE A 148 -4.69 5.89 -19.78
CA ILE A 148 -6.04 6.45 -19.71
C ILE A 148 -7.06 5.33 -19.94
N GLY A 149 -6.93 4.55 -21.02
CA GLY A 149 -7.82 3.42 -21.28
C GLY A 149 -7.83 2.39 -20.15
N TYR A 150 -6.69 2.14 -19.51
CA TYR A 150 -6.58 1.17 -18.43
C TYR A 150 -7.19 1.64 -17.10
N TRP A 151 -7.05 2.92 -16.72
CA TRP A 151 -7.54 3.44 -15.43
C TRP A 151 -8.84 4.24 -15.52
N SER A 152 -9.41 4.49 -16.69
CA SER A 152 -10.62 5.33 -16.87
C SER A 152 -11.93 4.64 -16.42
N ASP A 153 -11.91 3.84 -15.38
CA ASP A 153 -13.07 3.10 -14.88
C ASP A 153 -14.01 3.91 -13.97
N SER A 154 -13.56 5.08 -13.54
CA SER A 154 -14.28 5.96 -12.62
C SER A 154 -13.90 7.42 -12.84
N ALA A 155 -14.79 8.32 -12.41
CA ALA A 155 -14.63 9.76 -12.59
C ALA A 155 -13.47 10.28 -11.75
N ALA A 156 -13.29 9.68 -10.57
CA ALA A 156 -12.15 9.89 -9.69
C ALA A 156 -10.81 9.54 -10.39
N SER A 157 -10.71 8.37 -11.03
CA SER A 157 -9.50 8.00 -11.78
C SER A 157 -9.22 8.99 -12.91
N LEU A 158 -10.22 9.40 -13.68
CA LEU A 158 -10.04 10.37 -14.76
C LEU A 158 -9.58 11.75 -14.25
N ASN A 159 -10.03 12.16 -13.07
CA ASN A 159 -9.62 13.42 -12.44
C ASN A 159 -8.13 13.48 -12.05
N ASP A 160 -7.50 12.32 -11.79
CA ASP A 160 -6.07 12.26 -11.51
C ASP A 160 -5.20 12.53 -12.76
N PHE A 161 -5.76 12.29 -13.95
CA PHE A 161 -5.00 12.27 -15.21
C PHE A 161 -5.35 13.40 -16.18
N LEU A 162 -6.58 13.92 -16.11
CA LEU A 162 -7.04 14.96 -17.02
C LEU A 162 -6.77 16.36 -16.43
N PRO A 163 -6.48 17.37 -17.28
CA PRO A 163 -6.22 18.72 -16.81
C PRO A 163 -7.46 19.30 -16.12
N GLY A 164 -7.29 20.35 -15.31
CA GLY A 164 -8.37 20.93 -14.47
C GLY A 164 -9.66 21.32 -15.21
N GLN A 165 -9.59 21.54 -16.53
CA GLN A 165 -10.75 21.71 -17.42
C GLN A 165 -11.73 20.51 -17.42
N PHE A 166 -11.26 19.29 -17.10
CA PHE A 166 -12.12 18.11 -16.95
C PHE A 166 -13.10 18.22 -15.78
N LEU A 167 -12.76 18.97 -14.73
CA LEU A 167 -13.68 19.21 -13.60
C LEU A 167 -14.95 19.98 -14.03
N THR A 168 -14.83 20.82 -15.06
CA THR A 168 -15.97 21.54 -15.64
C THR A 168 -16.84 20.59 -16.46
N VAL A 169 -16.20 19.77 -17.32
CA VAL A 169 -16.86 18.76 -18.17
C VAL A 169 -17.52 17.65 -17.36
N ARG A 170 -16.94 17.27 -16.21
CA ARG A 170 -17.48 16.24 -15.30
C ARG A 170 -18.93 16.52 -14.92
N ARG A 171 -19.23 17.79 -14.64
CA ARG A 171 -20.55 18.26 -14.22
C ARG A 171 -21.57 18.17 -15.36
N GLU A 172 -21.14 18.50 -16.58
CA GLU A 172 -21.96 18.43 -17.79
C GLU A 172 -22.29 16.98 -18.17
N LEU A 173 -21.39 16.04 -17.88
CA LEU A 173 -21.56 14.61 -18.13
C LEU A 173 -22.29 13.84 -17.01
N ALA A 174 -22.78 14.53 -15.97
CA ALA A 174 -23.42 13.92 -14.80
C ALA A 174 -22.56 12.83 -14.11
N LEU A 175 -21.23 12.94 -14.19
CA LEU A 175 -20.24 12.03 -13.59
C LEU A 175 -19.98 12.34 -12.10
N ASP A 176 -20.95 12.96 -11.42
CA ASP A 176 -20.80 13.43 -10.04
C ASP A 176 -20.99 12.31 -9.00
N ARG A 177 -21.61 11.19 -9.39
CA ARG A 177 -21.71 9.99 -8.55
C ARG A 177 -20.54 9.05 -8.85
N ASP A 178 -19.61 8.94 -7.91
CA ASP A 178 -18.51 7.97 -7.94
C ASP A 178 -19.03 6.54 -7.72
N VAL A 179 -19.71 5.99 -8.73
CA VAL A 179 -20.07 4.58 -8.79
C VAL A 179 -19.12 3.91 -9.77
N GLU A 180 -18.35 2.93 -9.30
CA GLU A 180 -17.41 2.19 -10.14
C GLU A 180 -18.16 1.54 -11.32
N GLY A 181 -17.71 1.80 -12.55
CA GLY A 181 -18.37 1.30 -13.77
C GLY A 181 -19.57 2.11 -14.29
N SER A 182 -19.91 3.26 -13.69
CA SER A 182 -20.99 4.15 -14.18
C SER A 182 -20.59 4.97 -15.42
N ILE A 183 -19.32 4.96 -15.81
CA ILE A 183 -18.84 5.73 -16.94
C ILE A 183 -19.10 4.98 -18.24
N ASN A 184 -20.01 5.52 -19.05
CA ASN A 184 -20.09 5.18 -20.46
C ASN A 184 -18.90 5.80 -21.20
N LEU A 185 -17.86 5.00 -21.39
CA LEU A 185 -16.61 5.46 -21.98
C LEU A 185 -16.73 5.81 -23.47
N ASP A 186 -17.72 5.32 -24.19
CA ASP A 186 -17.96 5.70 -25.58
C ASP A 186 -18.41 7.17 -25.70
N HIS A 187 -19.09 7.69 -24.67
CA HIS A 187 -19.42 9.12 -24.58
C HIS A 187 -18.24 9.98 -24.09
N VAL A 188 -17.31 9.42 -23.33
CA VAL A 188 -16.17 10.16 -22.76
C VAL A 188 -14.97 10.17 -23.72
N LYS A 189 -14.84 9.16 -24.59
CA LYS A 189 -13.74 9.00 -25.55
C LYS A 189 -13.55 10.23 -26.47
N PRO A 190 -14.60 10.83 -27.08
CA PRO A 190 -14.44 12.03 -27.90
C PRO A 190 -13.93 13.25 -27.12
N LEU A 191 -14.37 13.37 -25.86
CA LEU A 191 -13.95 14.46 -24.97
C LEU A 191 -12.50 14.31 -24.54
N ILE A 192 -12.05 13.10 -24.20
CA ILE A 192 -10.62 12.86 -23.89
C ILE A 192 -9.76 13.21 -25.12
N ILE A 193 -10.21 12.87 -26.34
CA ILE A 193 -9.55 13.23 -27.60
C ILE A 193 -9.49 14.74 -27.79
N GLU A 194 -10.55 15.46 -27.49
CA GLU A 194 -10.57 16.92 -27.55
C GLU A 194 -9.64 17.56 -26.49
N LEU A 195 -9.66 17.07 -25.25
CA LEU A 195 -8.88 17.60 -24.14
C LEU A 195 -7.37 17.37 -24.29
N ILE A 196 -6.97 16.30 -24.98
CA ILE A 196 -5.57 15.89 -25.17
C ILE A 196 -5.12 16.09 -26.64
N ARG A 197 -5.95 16.75 -27.47
CA ARG A 197 -5.73 16.90 -28.92
C ARG A 197 -4.34 17.46 -29.27
N ASN A 198 -3.84 18.38 -28.46
CA ASN A 198 -2.55 19.04 -28.68
C ASN A 198 -1.33 18.16 -28.35
N ASP A 199 -1.51 17.03 -27.66
CA ASP A 199 -0.47 16.04 -27.33
C ASP A 199 -0.60 14.76 -28.18
N LEU A 200 -1.45 14.76 -29.22
CA LEU A 200 -1.67 13.60 -30.09
C LEU A 200 -0.47 13.34 -31.01
N ILE A 201 0.08 12.12 -30.95
CA ILE A 201 1.09 11.62 -31.88
C ILE A 201 0.41 11.30 -33.24
N SER A 202 -0.65 10.48 -33.20
CA SER A 202 -1.61 10.27 -34.29
C SER A 202 -2.94 9.78 -33.71
N GLU A 203 -4.08 10.21 -34.28
CA GLU A 203 -5.41 9.85 -33.78
C GLU A 203 -5.61 8.33 -33.75
N GLN A 204 -5.18 7.63 -34.80
CA GLN A 204 -5.27 6.16 -34.90
C GLN A 204 -4.46 5.46 -33.80
N LYS A 205 -3.22 5.90 -33.52
CA LYS A 205 -2.38 5.31 -32.47
C LYS A 205 -2.97 5.55 -31.09
N SER A 206 -3.45 6.76 -30.83
CA SER A 206 -4.08 7.15 -29.57
C SER A 206 -5.33 6.33 -29.27
N LEU A 207 -6.21 6.16 -30.27
CA LEU A 207 -7.40 5.32 -30.17
C LEU A 207 -7.04 3.85 -29.90
N TRP A 208 -6.04 3.33 -30.64
CA TRP A 208 -5.58 1.96 -30.48
C TRP A 208 -4.99 1.70 -29.08
N LEU A 209 -4.17 2.61 -28.57
CA LEU A 209 -3.60 2.53 -27.22
C LEU A 209 -4.70 2.56 -26.16
N PHE A 210 -5.69 3.44 -26.31
CA PHE A 210 -6.83 3.52 -25.41
C PHE A 210 -7.62 2.21 -25.36
N ASP A 211 -7.99 1.66 -26.51
CA ASP A 211 -8.76 0.42 -26.60
C ASP A 211 -7.95 -0.77 -26.05
N THR A 212 -6.64 -0.79 -26.27
CA THR A 212 -5.73 -1.77 -25.67
C THR A 212 -5.72 -1.68 -24.15
N GLY A 213 -5.64 -0.47 -23.59
CA GLY A 213 -5.69 -0.24 -22.14
C GLY A 213 -6.99 -0.75 -21.52
N ARG A 214 -8.12 -0.51 -22.20
CA ARG A 214 -9.43 -1.00 -21.80
C ARG A 214 -9.49 -2.53 -21.78
N THR A 215 -9.01 -3.19 -22.82
CA THR A 215 -8.97 -4.64 -22.89
C THR A 215 -8.09 -5.24 -21.80
N LEU A 216 -6.94 -4.61 -21.48
CA LEU A 216 -6.09 -5.03 -20.37
C LEU A 216 -6.80 -4.89 -19.01
N ASN A 217 -7.56 -3.80 -18.79
CA ASN A 217 -8.33 -3.62 -17.57
C ASN A 217 -9.47 -4.65 -17.45
N GLN A 218 -10.13 -4.99 -18.56
CA GLN A 218 -11.14 -6.05 -18.60
C GLN A 218 -10.52 -7.40 -18.23
N LEU A 219 -9.36 -7.75 -18.78
CA LEU A 219 -8.60 -8.95 -18.41
C LEU A 219 -8.20 -8.97 -16.92
N ALA A 220 -7.94 -7.80 -16.33
CA ALA A 220 -7.62 -7.70 -14.91
C ALA A 220 -8.84 -7.95 -14.00
N ARG A 221 -10.05 -7.65 -14.47
CA ARG A 221 -11.31 -7.74 -13.70
C ARG A 221 -12.06 -9.05 -13.89
N SER A 222 -12.03 -9.59 -15.10
CA SER A 222 -12.75 -10.80 -15.49
C SER A 222 -11.90 -11.59 -16.46
N GLU A 223 -11.80 -12.90 -16.23
CA GLU A 223 -11.08 -13.86 -17.09
C GLU A 223 -11.89 -14.16 -18.35
N ASP A 224 -12.11 -13.13 -19.17
CA ASP A 224 -12.97 -13.20 -20.32
C ASP A 224 -12.18 -13.62 -21.57
N ALA A 225 -12.54 -14.78 -22.13
CA ALA A 225 -12.04 -15.23 -23.42
C ALA A 225 -12.32 -14.20 -24.54
N ALA A 226 -13.39 -13.41 -24.40
CA ALA A 226 -13.69 -12.31 -25.31
C ALA A 226 -12.65 -11.19 -25.22
N ALA A 227 -12.11 -10.90 -24.04
CA ALA A 227 -11.06 -9.90 -23.88
C ALA A 227 -9.73 -10.36 -24.50
N LEU A 228 -9.38 -11.65 -24.39
CA LEU A 228 -8.24 -12.22 -25.12
C LEU A 228 -8.45 -12.22 -26.64
N ALA A 229 -9.67 -12.50 -27.11
CA ALA A 229 -10.00 -12.42 -28.53
C ALA A 229 -9.89 -10.98 -29.05
N ARG A 230 -10.40 -10.01 -28.28
CA ARG A 230 -10.29 -8.58 -28.59
C ARG A 230 -8.83 -8.12 -28.62
N LEU A 231 -8.00 -8.60 -27.71
CA LEU A 231 -6.57 -8.29 -27.70
C LEU A 231 -5.88 -8.79 -28.99
N ARG A 232 -6.23 -9.98 -29.48
CA ARG A 232 -5.68 -10.51 -30.75
C ARG A 232 -6.11 -9.69 -31.96
N GLU A 233 -7.36 -9.22 -31.98
CA GLU A 233 -7.88 -8.32 -33.01
C GLU A 233 -7.16 -6.95 -32.99
N LEU A 234 -6.88 -6.41 -31.79
CA LEU A 234 -6.10 -5.19 -31.66
C LEU A 234 -4.66 -5.41 -32.15
N LEU A 235 -4.03 -6.55 -31.84
CA LEU A 235 -2.68 -6.86 -32.32
C LEU A 235 -2.59 -6.98 -33.85
N SER A 236 -3.64 -7.47 -34.53
CA SER A 236 -3.65 -7.54 -36.00
C SER A 236 -3.82 -6.17 -36.66
N SER A 237 -4.46 -5.22 -35.97
CA SER A 237 -4.68 -3.84 -36.42
C SER A 237 -3.68 -2.83 -35.83
N ALA A 238 -2.59 -3.32 -35.23
CA ALA A 238 -1.58 -2.50 -34.57
C ALA A 238 -0.89 -1.50 -35.53
N PRO A 239 -0.79 -0.21 -35.16
CA PRO A 239 -0.01 0.78 -35.92
C PRO A 239 1.47 0.37 -36.05
N GLN A 240 2.15 0.82 -37.11
CA GLN A 240 3.55 0.45 -37.38
C GLN A 240 4.55 1.10 -36.43
N ASP A 241 4.17 2.21 -35.79
CA ASP A 241 5.01 3.05 -34.93
C ASP A 241 4.82 2.76 -33.43
N ILE A 242 4.25 1.60 -33.08
CA ILE A 242 4.14 1.18 -31.68
C ILE A 242 5.48 0.67 -31.14
N SER A 243 5.69 0.86 -29.84
CA SER A 243 6.87 0.34 -29.15
C SER A 243 7.01 -1.18 -29.35
N PRO A 244 8.17 -1.67 -29.83
CA PRO A 244 8.42 -3.11 -29.96
C PRO A 244 8.27 -3.84 -28.63
N GLN A 245 8.60 -3.17 -27.52
CA GLN A 245 8.46 -3.75 -26.18
C GLN A 245 6.99 -3.98 -25.81
N LEU A 246 6.12 -3.00 -26.10
CA LEU A 246 4.68 -3.14 -25.86
C LEU A 246 4.12 -4.26 -26.74
N LYS A 247 4.46 -4.27 -28.03
CA LYS A 247 4.02 -5.30 -28.97
C LYS A 247 4.36 -6.70 -28.47
N ASN A 248 5.62 -6.94 -28.10
CA ASN A 248 6.07 -8.24 -27.61
C ASN A 248 5.35 -8.68 -26.33
N LEU A 249 5.14 -7.75 -25.39
CA LEU A 249 4.42 -8.06 -24.15
C LEU A 249 2.94 -8.40 -24.40
N LEU A 250 2.27 -7.65 -25.26
CA LEU A 250 0.87 -7.93 -25.62
C LEU A 250 0.74 -9.25 -26.40
N THR A 251 1.67 -9.55 -27.32
CA THR A 251 1.72 -10.83 -28.02
C THR A 251 1.87 -11.97 -27.03
N SER A 252 2.84 -11.88 -26.12
CA SER A 252 3.01 -12.85 -25.02
C SER A 252 1.73 -12.99 -24.19
N LEU A 253 1.02 -11.91 -23.86
CA LEU A 253 -0.23 -12.01 -23.11
C LEU A 253 -1.35 -12.71 -23.91
N SER A 254 -1.36 -12.57 -25.24
CA SER A 254 -2.37 -13.14 -26.13
C SER A 254 -2.20 -14.64 -26.39
N GLU A 255 -1.05 -15.21 -26.06
CA GLU A 255 -0.78 -16.64 -26.17
C GLU A 255 -1.61 -17.45 -25.17
N SER A 256 -1.87 -18.72 -25.49
CA SER A 256 -2.50 -19.64 -24.55
C SER A 256 -1.54 -19.93 -23.39
N GLY A 257 -1.99 -19.72 -22.16
CA GLY A 257 -1.27 -20.08 -20.94
C GLY A 257 -2.24 -20.48 -19.85
N ASN A 258 -1.71 -21.04 -18.76
CA ASN A 258 -2.53 -21.27 -17.57
C ASN A 258 -2.84 -19.92 -16.86
N ARG A 259 -3.83 -19.92 -15.97
CA ARG A 259 -4.31 -18.73 -15.26
C ARG A 259 -3.19 -17.94 -14.58
N SER A 260 -2.32 -18.64 -13.85
CA SER A 260 -1.22 -18.02 -13.10
C SER A 260 -0.23 -17.33 -14.02
N GLU A 261 0.02 -17.89 -15.19
CA GLU A 261 0.97 -17.38 -16.17
C GLU A 261 0.42 -16.14 -16.88
N ILE A 262 -0.86 -16.15 -17.25
CA ILE A 262 -1.55 -14.97 -17.81
C ILE A 262 -1.56 -13.83 -16.78
N ASP A 263 -1.87 -14.13 -15.51
CA ASP A 263 -1.86 -13.15 -14.44
C ASP A 263 -0.47 -12.55 -14.15
N GLU A 264 0.58 -13.35 -14.28
CA GLU A 264 1.95 -12.87 -14.13
C GLU A 264 2.36 -11.97 -15.30
N ARG A 265 2.07 -12.40 -16.54
CA ARG A 265 2.31 -11.60 -17.76
C ARG A 265 1.56 -10.27 -17.70
N ARG A 266 0.30 -10.28 -17.27
CA ARG A 266 -0.53 -9.08 -17.05
C ARG A 266 0.11 -8.16 -16.01
N ARG A 267 0.50 -8.68 -14.85
CA ARG A 267 1.15 -7.88 -13.80
C ARG A 267 2.46 -7.24 -14.29
N MET A 268 3.24 -7.94 -15.11
CA MET A 268 4.43 -7.38 -15.75
C MET A 268 4.10 -6.22 -16.70
N ILE A 269 3.01 -6.31 -17.46
CA ILE A 269 2.54 -5.21 -18.33
C ILE A 269 2.11 -4.02 -17.50
N GLU A 270 1.32 -4.23 -16.45
CA GLU A 270 0.85 -3.15 -15.56
C GLU A 270 1.99 -2.39 -14.90
N ASP A 271 3.01 -3.11 -14.40
CA ASP A 271 4.18 -2.49 -13.76
C ASP A 271 4.98 -1.62 -14.74
N ARG A 272 4.98 -2.00 -16.02
CA ARG A 272 5.74 -1.31 -17.08
C ARG A 272 4.91 -0.34 -17.92
N MET A 273 3.59 -0.32 -17.75
CA MET A 273 2.63 0.43 -18.59
C MET A 273 2.98 1.92 -18.69
N TYR A 274 3.62 2.45 -17.66
CA TYR A 274 4.13 3.81 -17.61
C TYR A 274 5.14 4.17 -18.69
N GLY A 275 6.01 3.23 -19.06
CA GLY A 275 7.01 3.41 -20.12
C GLY A 275 6.59 2.87 -21.49
N LEU A 276 5.48 2.13 -21.58
CA LEU A 276 5.11 1.40 -22.80
C LEU A 276 4.23 2.18 -23.78
N GLY A 277 3.55 3.22 -23.33
CA GLY A 277 2.65 4.03 -24.17
C GLY A 277 3.24 5.36 -24.67
N GLN A 278 4.58 5.45 -24.74
CA GLN A 278 5.28 6.58 -25.39
C GLN A 278 5.31 6.43 -26.90
#